data_AF-A0A1Y3N9Z5-F1
#
_entry.id   AF-A0A1Y3N9Z5-F1
#
_cell.length_a   1.000
_cell.length_b   1.000
_cell.length_c   1.000
_cell.angle_alpha   90.00
_cell.angle_beta   90.00
_cell.angle_gamma   90.00
#
_symmetry.space_group_name_H-M   'P 1'
#
loop_
_entity.id
_entity.type
_entity.pdbx_description
1 polymer ?
#
loop_
_entity_poly.entity_id
_entity_poly.type
_entity_poly.pdbx_seq_one_letter_code
_entity_poly.pdbx_strand_id
1 'polypeptide(L)'
;KPPVGSDEWLKQRRANHKEVERRRRETINEGINELAKLIPEDEKNKGRIIARAVQYIQHLKEQETTNLEKWTLEKLLCEQAISELSLQVETLK
;
A
#
# COMPACT_ATOMS: atom_id res chain seq x y z
N LYS A 1 -2.49 33.43 31.11
CA LYS A 1 -3.24 33.40 29.83
C LYS A 1 -3.73 34.82 29.56
N PRO A 2 -3.49 35.40 28.36
CA PRO A 2 -3.97 36.74 28.06
C PRO A 2 -5.51 36.81 28.17
N PRO A 3 -6.08 37.96 28.56
CA PRO A 3 -7.51 38.10 28.75
C PRO A 3 -8.28 37.82 27.47
N VAL A 4 -9.40 37.10 27.57
CA VAL A 4 -10.24 36.73 26.42
C VAL A 4 -10.70 38.00 25.72
N GLY A 5 -10.49 38.08 24.40
CA GLY A 5 -10.81 39.27 23.60
C GLY A 5 -9.70 40.31 23.49
N SER A 6 -8.59 40.17 24.21
CA SER A 6 -7.40 41.02 23.99
C SER A 6 -6.70 40.72 22.67
N ASP A 7 -5.97 41.70 22.15
CA ASP A 7 -5.17 41.54 20.93
C ASP A 7 -4.13 40.42 21.05
N GLU A 8 -3.54 40.25 22.23
CA GLU A 8 -2.60 39.17 22.52
C GLU A 8 -3.28 37.79 22.48
N TRP A 9 -4.50 37.69 23.01
CA TRP A 9 -5.31 36.46 22.93
C TRP A 9 -5.70 36.12 21.49
N LEU A 10 -6.11 37.13 20.70
CA LEU A 10 -6.42 36.94 19.27
C LEU A 10 -5.17 36.56 18.46
N LYS A 11 -4.00 37.15 18.76
CA LYS A 11 -2.72 36.79 18.14
C LYS A 11 -2.32 35.35 18.47
N GLN A 12 -2.43 34.95 19.74
CA GLN A 12 -2.12 33.59 20.18
C GLN A 12 -3.06 32.57 19.52
N ARG A 13 -4.37 32.84 19.45
CA ARG A 13 -5.31 31.96 18.74
C ARG A 13 -4.98 31.80 17.26
N ARG A 14 -4.68 32.90 16.57
CA ARG A 14 -4.28 32.87 15.14
C ARG A 14 -2.99 32.07 14.93
N ALA A 15 -2.00 32.25 15.80
CA ALA A 15 -0.74 31.50 15.74
C ALA A 15 -0.97 30.00 15.97
N ASN A 16 -1.74 29.63 17.00
CA ASN A 16 -2.08 28.24 17.27
C ASN A 16 -2.83 27.59 16.10
N HIS A 17 -3.80 28.30 15.51
CA HIS A 17 -4.53 27.80 14.35
C HIS A 17 -3.61 27.56 13.13
N LYS A 18 -2.67 28.48 12.88
CA LYS A 18 -1.66 28.29 11.82
C LYS A 18 -0.78 27.08 12.07
N GLU A 19 -0.36 26.88 13.32
CA GLU A 19 0.48 25.74 13.70
C GLU A 19 -0.25 24.40 13.56
N VAL A 20 -1.53 24.34 13.96
CA VAL A 20 -2.37 23.15 13.76
C VAL A 20 -2.52 22.82 12.28
N GLU A 21 -2.79 23.83 11.45
CA GLU A 21 -2.89 23.66 10.00
C GLU A 21 -1.58 23.17 9.38
N ARG A 22 -0.45 23.76 9.80
CA ARG A 22 0.89 23.37 9.33
C ARG A 22 1.16 21.90 9.63
N ARG A 23 0.95 21.46 10.88
CA ARG A 23 1.12 20.05 11.28
C ARG A 23 0.23 19.11 10.49
N ARG A 24 -1.05 19.47 10.27
CA ARG A 24 -1.94 18.65 9.42
C ARG A 24 -1.37 18.46 8.02
N ARG A 25 -0.89 19.54 7.40
CA ARG A 25 -0.30 19.48 6.05
C ARG A 25 0.98 18.65 6.01
N GLU A 26 1.81 18.73 7.05
CA GLU A 26 3.03 17.93 7.16
C GLU A 26 2.72 16.44 7.24
N THR A 27 1.82 16.03 8.15
CA THR A 27 1.39 14.63 8.26
C THR A 27 0.80 14.10 6.95
N ILE A 28 0.01 14.90 6.23
CA ILE A 28 -0.53 14.50 4.91
C ILE A 28 0.61 14.34 3.90
N ASN A 29 1.58 15.26 3.87
CA ASN A 29 2.69 15.19 2.93
C ASN A 29 3.61 14.00 3.20
N GLU A 30 3.87 13.70 4.47
CA GLU A 30 4.61 12.51 4.89
C GLU A 30 3.91 11.25 4.39
N GLY A 31 2.59 11.12 4.62
CA GLY A 31 1.82 9.98 4.11
C GLY A 31 1.88 9.82 2.60
N ILE A 32 1.80 10.92 1.84
CA ILE A 32 1.93 10.88 0.37
C ILE A 32 3.34 10.46 -0.06
N ASN A 33 4.37 10.93 0.62
CA ASN A 33 5.76 10.57 0.31
C ASN A 33 6.04 9.10 0.63
N GLU A 34 5.48 8.55 1.71
CA GLU A 34 5.58 7.11 1.99
C GLU A 34 4.86 6.28 0.93
N LEU A 35 3.69 6.71 0.46
CA LEU A 35 3.01 6.05 -0.67
C LEU A 35 3.88 6.05 -1.94
N ALA A 36 4.59 7.15 -2.22
CA ALA A 36 5.46 7.24 -3.39
C ALA A 36 6.58 6.19 -3.39
N LYS A 37 7.15 5.87 -2.22
CA LYS A 37 8.22 4.87 -2.09
C LYS A 37 7.77 3.44 -2.38
N LEU A 38 6.47 3.15 -2.26
CA LEU A 38 5.91 1.82 -2.48
C LEU A 38 5.55 1.57 -3.94
N ILE A 39 5.50 2.62 -4.77
CA ILE A 39 5.19 2.53 -6.18
C ILE A 39 6.50 2.33 -6.95
N PRO A 40 6.55 1.44 -7.95
CA PRO A 40 7.78 1.15 -8.70
C PRO A 40 8.29 2.31 -9.58
N GLU A 41 7.46 3.30 -9.89
CA GLU A 41 7.82 4.49 -10.67
C GLU A 41 8.09 5.69 -9.74
N ASP A 42 9.18 6.42 -9.98
CA ASP A 42 9.46 7.70 -9.30
C ASP A 42 8.50 8.79 -9.83
N GLU A 43 7.57 9.23 -8.98
CA GLU A 43 6.59 10.27 -9.31
C GLU A 43 6.65 11.39 -8.27
N LYS A 44 6.62 12.65 -8.74
CA LYS A 44 6.77 13.84 -7.89
C LYS A 44 5.46 14.59 -7.69
N ASN A 45 4.47 14.33 -8.54
CA ASN A 45 3.16 14.94 -8.43
C ASN A 45 2.27 14.18 -7.42
N LYS A 46 1.87 14.86 -6.33
CA LYS A 46 1.02 14.30 -5.26
C LYS A 46 -0.27 13.63 -5.76
N GLY A 47 -0.95 14.26 -6.73
CA GLY A 47 -2.19 13.69 -7.29
C GLY A 47 -1.93 12.41 -8.08
N ARG A 48 -0.83 12.38 -8.84
CA ARG A 48 -0.43 11.20 -9.61
C ARG A 48 0.07 10.07 -8.70
N ILE A 49 0.83 10.38 -7.64
CA ILE A 49 1.23 9.40 -6.61
C ILE A 49 0.01 8.66 -6.07
N ILE A 50 -1.03 9.39 -5.65
CA ILE A 50 -2.25 8.79 -5.08
C ILE A 50 -2.95 7.91 -6.12
N ALA A 51 -3.14 8.40 -7.35
CA ALA A 51 -3.78 7.63 -8.41
C ALA A 51 -3.01 6.34 -8.75
N ARG A 52 -1.67 6.44 -8.82
CA ARG A 52 -0.79 5.30 -9.09
C ARG A 52 -0.74 4.31 -7.93
N ALA A 53 -0.74 4.78 -6.69
CA ALA A 53 -0.84 3.91 -5.51
C ALA A 53 -2.12 3.05 -5.57
N VAL A 54 -3.26 3.65 -5.90
CA VAL A 54 -4.53 2.92 -6.02
C VAL A 54 -4.46 1.86 -7.12
N GLN A 55 -3.97 2.23 -8.31
CA GLN A 55 -3.80 1.30 -9.42
C GLN A 55 -2.85 0.15 -9.07
N TYR A 56 -1.73 0.46 -8.39
CA TYR A 56 -0.74 -0.53 -8.01
C TYR A 56 -1.29 -1.51 -6.97
N ILE A 57 -2.07 -1.04 -5.99
CA ILE A 57 -2.75 -1.92 -5.02
C ILE A 57 -3.75 -2.86 -5.71
N GLN A 58 -4.51 -2.36 -6.69
CA GLN A 58 -5.42 -3.19 -7.47
C GLN A 58 -4.66 -4.26 -8.26
N HIS A 59 -3.58 -3.86 -8.93
CA HIS A 59 -2.71 -4.77 -9.66
C HIS A 59 -2.11 -5.86 -8.76
N LEU A 60 -1.61 -5.49 -7.57
CA LEU A 60 -1.06 -6.45 -6.61
C LEU A 60 -2.09 -7.49 -6.16
N LYS A 61 -3.35 -7.09 -5.96
CA LYS A 61 -4.44 -8.02 -5.60
C LYS A 61 -4.76 -8.99 -6.74
N GLU A 62 -4.79 -8.49 -7.98
CA GLU A 62 -4.98 -9.33 -9.16
C GLU A 62 -3.82 -10.31 -9.33
N GLN A 63 -2.57 -9.83 -9.19
CA GLN A 63 -1.38 -10.67 -9.23
C GLN A 63 -1.35 -11.73 -8.13
N GLU A 64 -1.76 -11.38 -6.91
CA GLU A 64 -1.88 -12.34 -5.80
C GLU A 64 -2.84 -13.48 -6.17
N THR A 65 -3.99 -13.15 -6.75
CA THR A 65 -5.00 -14.13 -7.18
C THR A 65 -4.44 -15.04 -8.29
N THR A 66 -3.86 -14.45 -9.34
CA THR A 66 -3.25 -15.22 -10.43
C THR A 66 -2.10 -16.10 -9.95
N ASN A 67 -1.26 -15.61 -9.03
CA ASN A 67 -0.16 -16.39 -8.47
C ASN A 67 -0.66 -17.58 -7.65
N LEU A 68 -1.73 -17.40 -6.87
CA LEU A 68 -2.37 -18.49 -6.12
C LEU A 68 -2.95 -19.55 -7.05
N GLU A 69 -3.65 -19.13 -8.11
CA GLU A 69 -4.21 -20.05 -9.12
C GLU A 69 -3.11 -20.84 -9.82
N LYS A 70 -2.06 -20.15 -10.27
CA LYS A 70 -0.90 -20.78 -10.90
C LYS A 70 -0.23 -21.80 -9.97
N TRP A 71 0.02 -21.42 -8.72
CA TRP A 71 0.65 -22.30 -7.74
C TRP A 71 -0.22 -23.52 -7.42
N THR A 72 -1.54 -23.32 -7.32
CA THR A 72 -2.50 -24.41 -7.10
C THR A 72 -2.49 -25.40 -8.28
N LEU A 73 -2.49 -24.89 -9.51
CA LEU A 73 -2.42 -25.72 -10.72
C LEU A 73 -1.11 -26.50 -10.79
N GLU A 74 0.03 -25.84 -10.59
CA GLU A 74 1.35 -26.48 -10.58
C GLU A 74 1.44 -27.59 -9.52
N LYS A 75 0.89 -27.34 -8.33
CA LYS A 75 0.82 -28.33 -7.25
C LYS A 75 0.00 -29.56 -7.67
N LEU A 76 -1.20 -29.37 -8.21
CA LEU A 76 -2.07 -30.46 -8.64
C LEU A 76 -1.44 -31.30 -9.75
N LEU A 77 -0.79 -30.65 -10.73
CA LEU A 77 -0.08 -31.34 -11.81
C LEU A 77 1.10 -32.17 -11.27
N CYS A 78 1.87 -31.63 -10.33
CA CYS A 78 2.95 -32.37 -9.67
C CYS A 78 2.42 -33.56 -8.88
N GLU A 79 1.33 -33.38 -8.11
CA GLU A 79 0.70 -34.47 -7.35
C GLU A 79 0.19 -35.60 -8.28
N GLN A 80 -0.41 -35.23 -9.41
CA GLN A 80 -0.83 -36.20 -10.43
C GLN A 80 0.37 -36.97 -11.01
N ALA A 81 1.43 -36.26 -11.41
CA ALA A 81 2.64 -36.89 -11.96
C ALA A 81 3.31 -37.84 -10.96
N ILE A 82 3.36 -37.46 -9.67
CA ILE A 82 3.90 -38.31 -8.59
C ILE A 82 3.05 -39.57 -8.43
N SER A 83 1.72 -39.45 -8.48
CA SER A 83 0.80 -40.58 -8.38
C SER A 83 1.00 -41.57 -9.55
N GLU A 84 1.06 -41.05 -10.78
CA GLU A 84 1.29 -41.85 -11.98
C GLU A 84 2.65 -42.57 -11.96
N LEU A 85 3.72 -41.88 -11.55
CA LEU A 85 5.06 -42.48 -11.41
C LEU A 85 5.08 -43.55 -10.31
N SER A 86 4.38 -43.32 -9.20
CA SER A 86 4.30 -44.30 -8.10
C SER A 86 3.59 -45.58 -8.55
N LEU A 87 2.49 -45.46 -9.31
CA LEU A 87 1.79 -46.59 -9.91
C LEU A 87 2.69 -47.35 -10.90
N GLN A 88 3.41 -46.65 -11.77
CA GLN A 88 4.34 -47.28 -12.71
C GLN A 88 5.44 -48.08 -11.98
N VAL A 89 6.00 -47.53 -10.90
CA VAL A 89 6.99 -48.24 -10.07
C VAL A 89 6.38 -49.48 -9.44
N GLU A 90 5.15 -49.42 -8.93
CA GLU A 90 4.46 -50.57 -8.36
C GLU A 90 4.21 -51.67 -9.41
N THR A 91 3.82 -51.30 -10.63
CA THR A 91 3.61 -52.28 -11.72
C THR A 91 4.89 -52.95 -12.23
N LEU A 92 6.06 -52.33 -12.00
CA LEU A 92 7.36 -52.85 -12.42
C LEU A 92 8.06 -53.67 -11.32
N LYS A 93 7.51 -53.69 -10.10
CA LYS A 93 7.96 -54.55 -9.00
C LYS A 93 7.32 -55.93 -9.09
#